data_AF-A0A0G1JZA0-F1
#
_entry.id   AF-A0A0G1JZA0-F1
#
_cell.length_a   1.000
_cell.length_b   1.000
_cell.length_c   1.000
_cell.angle_alpha   90.00
_cell.angle_beta   90.00
_cell.angle_gamma   90.00
#
_symmetry.space_group_name_H-M   'P 1'
#
loop_
_entity.id
_entity.type
_entity.pdbx_description
1 polymer ?
#
loop_
_entity_poly.entity_id
_entity_poly.type
_entity_poly.pdbx_seq_one_letter_code
_entity_poly.pdbx_strand_id
1 'polypeptide(L)'
;MVLQSWTEVTVTAFQSLWEGFIGFLPNILGALIIFLIGWAIAVGLNKLITQILRVLKIDATLEKVGTGKFFERAGVKMDFAGWIGAFVKWFLVFVFLLAATDILQLQDVSIFLRSVLSYIPNVIVAVLVLLVAIWFSTVLKKIIMASVSATNIKAAAFLSAITRWAILIFGLFAALIQLGVAPALLQTIVTGLIAMLAIAGGLAFGLGGKDLATSYLNKLRKEIND
;
A
#
# COMPACT_ATOMS: atom_id res chain seq x y z
N MET A 1 -67.22 -4.50 -3.35
CA MET A 1 -66.06 -4.08 -4.19
C MET A 1 -64.75 -4.69 -3.68
N VAL A 2 -64.75 -5.94 -3.21
CA VAL A 2 -63.56 -6.62 -2.64
C VAL A 2 -63.53 -8.06 -3.16
N LEU A 3 -63.39 -8.22 -4.47
CA LEU A 3 -62.98 -9.48 -5.10
C LEU A 3 -62.11 -9.11 -6.30
N GLN A 4 -60.96 -8.47 -6.05
CA GLN A 4 -59.85 -8.59 -7.00
C GLN A 4 -59.55 -10.08 -7.07
N SER A 5 -59.81 -10.68 -8.22
CA SER A 5 -59.60 -12.11 -8.38
C SER A 5 -58.11 -12.38 -8.17
N TRP A 6 -57.75 -13.33 -7.31
CA TRP A 6 -56.34 -13.70 -7.06
C TRP A 6 -55.58 -14.03 -8.35
N THR A 7 -56.32 -14.41 -9.39
CA THR A 7 -55.87 -14.54 -10.78
C THR A 7 -55.39 -13.23 -11.40
N GLU A 8 -56.12 -12.12 -11.27
CA GLU A 8 -55.70 -10.82 -11.80
C GLU A 8 -54.41 -10.33 -11.12
N VAL A 9 -54.31 -10.47 -9.80
CA VAL A 9 -53.10 -10.07 -9.05
C VAL A 9 -51.89 -10.88 -9.51
N THR A 10 -52.07 -12.20 -9.70
CA THR A 10 -50.98 -13.09 -10.16
C THR A 10 -50.56 -12.78 -11.59
N VAL A 11 -51.52 -12.56 -12.50
CA VAL A 11 -51.23 -12.22 -13.90
C VAL A 11 -50.55 -10.85 -13.99
N THR A 12 -51.01 -9.86 -13.22
CA THR A 12 -50.38 -8.52 -13.17
C THR A 12 -48.97 -8.58 -12.59
N ALA A 13 -48.73 -9.43 -11.59
CA ALA A 13 -47.39 -9.66 -11.06
C ALA A 13 -46.48 -10.31 -12.12
N PHE A 14 -46.97 -11.28 -12.88
CA PHE A 14 -46.18 -11.93 -13.95
C PHE A 14 -45.90 -10.98 -15.12
N GLN A 15 -46.89 -10.18 -15.51
CA GLN A 15 -46.76 -9.15 -16.55
C GLN A 15 -45.76 -8.07 -16.14
N SER A 16 -45.82 -7.57 -14.90
CA SER A 16 -44.86 -6.57 -14.42
C SER A 16 -43.43 -7.11 -14.33
N LEU A 17 -43.24 -8.37 -13.93
CA LEU A 17 -41.93 -9.04 -14.00
C LEU A 17 -41.43 -9.20 -15.43
N TRP A 18 -42.33 -9.56 -16.36
CA TRP A 18 -41.99 -9.73 -17.77
C TRP A 18 -41.62 -8.41 -18.47
N GLU A 19 -42.38 -7.34 -18.20
CA GLU A 19 -42.09 -5.98 -18.68
C GLU A 19 -40.77 -5.47 -18.09
N GLY A 20 -40.53 -5.70 -16.80
CA GLY A 20 -39.24 -5.38 -16.16
C GLY A 20 -38.07 -6.11 -16.80
N PHE A 21 -38.23 -7.41 -17.13
CA PHE A 21 -37.20 -8.19 -17.80
C PHE A 21 -36.91 -7.70 -19.22
N ILE A 22 -37.94 -7.39 -20.02
CA ILE A 22 -37.78 -6.82 -21.37
C ILE A 22 -37.12 -5.45 -21.29
N GLY A 23 -37.48 -4.63 -20.31
CA GLY A 23 -36.85 -3.32 -20.06
C GLY A 23 -35.37 -3.41 -19.66
N PHE A 24 -34.94 -4.54 -19.11
CA PHE A 24 -33.55 -4.79 -18.71
C PHE A 24 -32.67 -5.29 -19.87
N LEU A 25 -33.26 -5.90 -20.91
CA LEU A 25 -32.53 -6.44 -22.07
C LEU A 25 -31.65 -5.42 -22.80
N PRO A 26 -32.12 -4.18 -23.10
CA PRO A 26 -31.28 -3.14 -23.69
C PRO A 26 -30.06 -2.79 -22.83
N ASN A 27 -30.21 -2.76 -21.51
CA ASN A 27 -29.10 -2.48 -20.58
C ASN A 27 -28.07 -3.61 -20.59
N ILE A 28 -28.52 -4.87 -20.65
CA ILE A 28 -27.60 -6.03 -20.81
C ILE A 28 -26.78 -5.89 -22.09
N LEU A 29 -27.44 -5.59 -23.22
CA LEU A 29 -26.74 -5.42 -24.49
C LEU A 29 -25.75 -4.25 -24.44
N GLY A 30 -26.16 -3.10 -23.88
CA GLY A 30 -25.29 -1.94 -23.73
C GLY A 30 -24.06 -2.23 -22.86
N ALA A 31 -24.27 -2.88 -21.71
CA ALA A 31 -23.20 -3.28 -20.80
C ALA A 31 -22.23 -4.28 -21.46
N LEU A 32 -22.77 -5.26 -22.19
CA LEU A 32 -21.96 -6.25 -22.91
C LEU A 32 -21.11 -5.59 -24.01
N ILE A 33 -21.69 -4.69 -24.80
CA ILE A 33 -20.98 -3.96 -25.85
C ILE A 33 -19.83 -3.15 -25.24
N ILE A 34 -20.10 -2.36 -24.20
CA ILE A 34 -19.08 -1.54 -23.55
C ILE A 34 -17.99 -2.40 -22.92
N PHE A 35 -18.34 -3.52 -22.28
CA PHE A 35 -17.37 -4.43 -21.69
C PHE A 35 -16.47 -5.08 -22.75
N LEU A 36 -17.05 -5.54 -23.87
CA LEU A 36 -16.29 -6.17 -24.95
C LEU A 36 -15.34 -5.18 -25.63
N ILE A 37 -15.81 -3.96 -25.92
CA ILE A 37 -14.96 -2.87 -26.45
C ILE A 37 -13.84 -2.57 -25.45
N GLY A 38 -14.19 -2.44 -24.18
CA GLY A 38 -13.24 -2.16 -23.11
C GLY A 38 -12.17 -3.24 -22.96
N TRP A 39 -12.56 -4.51 -23.06
CA TRP A 39 -11.64 -5.64 -23.04
C TRP A 39 -10.66 -5.60 -24.21
N ALA A 40 -11.15 -5.29 -25.42
CA ALA A 40 -10.30 -5.15 -26.60
C ALA A 40 -9.26 -4.02 -26.41
N ILE A 41 -9.69 -2.87 -25.88
CA ILE A 41 -8.81 -1.74 -25.52
C ILE A 41 -7.76 -2.19 -24.49
N ALA A 42 -8.18 -2.89 -23.43
CA ALA A 42 -7.29 -3.36 -22.38
C ALA A 42 -6.20 -4.31 -22.90
N VAL A 43 -6.56 -5.23 -23.79
CA VAL A 43 -5.59 -6.13 -24.45
C VAL A 43 -4.64 -5.35 -25.36
N GLY A 44 -5.12 -4.34 -26.08
CA GLY A 44 -4.28 -3.46 -26.90
C GLY A 44 -3.28 -2.68 -26.06
N LEU A 45 -3.74 -2.03 -24.99
CA LEU A 45 -2.90 -1.23 -24.10
C LEU A 45 -1.86 -2.08 -23.37
N ASN A 46 -2.21 -3.30 -22.96
CA ASN A 46 -1.25 -4.25 -22.39
C ASN A 46 -0.05 -4.46 -23.32
N LYS A 47 -0.31 -4.75 -24.60
CA LYS A 47 0.75 -4.99 -25.59
C LYS A 47 1.60 -3.74 -25.78
N LEU A 48 0.96 -2.57 -25.90
CA LEU A 48 1.64 -1.30 -26.09
C LEU A 48 2.56 -0.96 -24.91
N ILE A 49 2.05 -1.05 -23.67
CA ILE A 49 2.83 -0.74 -22.46
C ILE A 49 3.97 -1.74 -22.27
N THR A 50 3.70 -3.03 -22.44
CA THR A 50 4.74 -4.08 -22.36
C THR A 50 5.84 -3.82 -23.38
N GLN A 51 5.48 -3.46 -24.62
CA GLN A 51 6.45 -3.18 -25.68
C GLN A 51 7.28 -1.94 -25.38
N ILE A 52 6.66 -0.85 -24.90
CA ILE A 52 7.38 0.37 -24.49
C ILE A 52 8.39 0.05 -23.38
N LEU A 53 7.97 -0.67 -22.34
CA LEU A 53 8.85 -1.01 -21.21
C LEU A 53 10.00 -1.94 -21.62
N ARG A 54 9.75 -2.87 -22.56
CA ARG A 54 10.80 -3.73 -23.14
C ARG A 54 11.80 -2.94 -23.98
N VAL A 55 11.33 -1.99 -24.80
CA VAL A 55 12.20 -1.10 -25.58
C VAL A 55 13.08 -0.25 -24.67
N LEU A 56 12.53 0.23 -23.55
CA LEU A 56 13.27 0.96 -22.51
C LEU A 56 14.25 0.08 -21.71
N LYS A 57 14.26 -1.24 -21.93
CA LYS A 57 15.14 -2.21 -21.24
C LYS A 57 15.07 -2.08 -19.72
N ILE A 58 13.87 -1.84 -19.18
CA ILE A 58 13.64 -1.72 -17.74
C ILE A 58 14.08 -3.00 -17.02
N ASP A 59 13.74 -4.16 -17.58
CA ASP A 59 14.11 -5.47 -17.01
C ASP A 59 15.63 -5.62 -16.86
N ALA A 60 16.40 -5.28 -17.90
CA ALA A 60 17.86 -5.34 -17.88
C ALA A 60 18.50 -4.32 -16.93
N THR A 61 17.83 -3.19 -16.68
CA THR A 61 18.28 -2.18 -15.73
C THR A 61 18.04 -2.66 -14.30
N LEU A 62 16.89 -3.27 -14.02
CA LEU A 62 16.56 -3.86 -12.72
C LEU A 62 17.50 -5.02 -12.38
N GLU A 63 17.86 -5.88 -13.34
CA GLU A 63 18.85 -6.94 -13.13
C GLU A 63 20.22 -6.38 -12.68
N LYS A 64 20.68 -5.29 -13.30
CA LYS A 64 21.97 -4.64 -12.98
C LYS A 64 21.99 -3.95 -11.62
N VAL A 65 20.85 -3.48 -11.11
CA VAL A 65 20.75 -2.79 -9.81
C VAL A 65 20.80 -3.78 -8.62
N GLY A 66 20.87 -5.09 -8.89
CA GLY A 66 21.17 -6.11 -7.88
C GLY A 66 19.95 -6.73 -7.21
N THR A 67 18.73 -6.37 -7.64
CA THR A 67 17.51 -7.14 -7.35
C THR A 67 17.53 -8.51 -8.03
N GLY A 68 18.25 -8.66 -9.15
CA GLY A 68 18.45 -9.93 -9.85
C GLY A 68 19.03 -11.04 -8.95
N LYS A 69 19.98 -10.73 -8.05
CA LYS A 69 20.58 -11.73 -7.14
C LYS A 69 19.61 -12.29 -6.09
N PHE A 70 18.50 -11.60 -5.82
CA PHE A 70 17.44 -12.07 -4.91
C PHE A 70 16.46 -13.01 -5.64
N PHE A 71 16.14 -12.73 -6.91
CA PHE A 71 15.18 -13.50 -7.71
C PHE A 71 15.82 -14.67 -8.49
N GLU A 72 17.08 -14.55 -8.92
CA GLU A 72 17.85 -15.67 -9.51
C GLU A 72 18.03 -16.83 -8.52
N ARG A 73 18.23 -16.53 -7.22
CA ARG A 73 18.27 -17.55 -6.17
C ARG A 73 16.92 -18.28 -5.98
N ALA A 74 15.83 -17.67 -6.44
CA ALA A 74 14.49 -18.26 -6.44
C ALA A 74 14.14 -18.92 -7.79
N GLY A 75 15.02 -18.88 -8.79
CA GLY A 75 14.79 -19.48 -10.12
C GLY A 75 13.74 -18.76 -10.98
N VAL A 76 13.32 -17.55 -10.60
CA VAL A 76 12.27 -16.80 -11.30
C VAL A 76 12.90 -15.73 -12.18
N LYS A 77 12.71 -15.82 -13.51
CA LYS A 77 13.02 -14.72 -14.44
C LYS A 77 12.00 -13.61 -14.24
N MET A 78 12.48 -12.40 -13.96
CA MET A 78 11.63 -11.26 -13.63
C MET A 78 11.20 -10.52 -14.92
N ASP A 79 10.01 -10.83 -15.45
CA ASP A 79 9.39 -10.09 -16.58
C ASP A 79 8.62 -8.87 -16.05
N PHE A 80 9.33 -7.85 -15.55
CA PHE A 80 8.70 -6.66 -14.94
C PHE A 80 7.84 -5.91 -15.97
N ALA A 81 8.32 -5.78 -17.21
CA ALA A 81 7.53 -5.22 -18.30
C ALA A 81 6.20 -5.96 -18.53
N GLY A 82 6.21 -7.30 -18.55
CA GLY A 82 5.01 -8.12 -18.67
C GLY A 82 4.07 -8.01 -17.46
N TRP A 83 4.62 -7.95 -16.24
CA TRP A 83 3.84 -7.75 -15.02
C TRP A 83 3.11 -6.39 -15.02
N ILE A 84 3.77 -5.30 -15.41
CA ILE A 84 3.13 -3.98 -15.50
C ILE A 84 2.09 -3.95 -16.62
N GLY A 85 2.37 -4.55 -17.78
CA GLY A 85 1.37 -4.65 -18.85
C GLY A 85 0.13 -5.42 -18.41
N ALA A 86 0.31 -6.56 -17.73
CA ALA A 86 -0.78 -7.36 -17.18
C ALA A 86 -1.56 -6.60 -16.10
N PHE A 87 -0.87 -5.86 -15.25
CA PHE A 87 -1.51 -5.01 -14.23
C PHE A 87 -2.40 -3.95 -14.88
N VAL A 88 -1.91 -3.23 -15.89
CA VAL A 88 -2.71 -2.22 -16.60
C VAL A 88 -3.88 -2.85 -17.36
N LYS A 89 -3.69 -4.03 -17.96
CA LYS A 89 -4.78 -4.80 -18.58
C LYS A 89 -5.91 -5.02 -17.58
N TRP A 90 -5.59 -5.60 -16.43
CA TRP A 90 -6.59 -5.90 -15.41
C TRP A 90 -7.21 -4.63 -14.85
N PHE A 91 -6.43 -3.59 -14.57
CA PHE A 91 -6.95 -2.30 -14.16
C PHE A 91 -8.04 -1.79 -15.12
N LEU A 92 -7.77 -1.77 -16.42
CA LEU A 92 -8.74 -1.34 -17.42
C LEU A 92 -9.95 -2.28 -17.50
N VAL A 93 -9.75 -3.60 -17.42
CA VAL A 93 -10.85 -4.56 -17.36
C VAL A 93 -11.78 -4.25 -16.18
N PHE A 94 -11.25 -3.92 -15.00
CA PHE A 94 -12.05 -3.51 -13.84
C PHE A 94 -12.77 -2.17 -14.07
N VAL A 95 -12.15 -1.20 -14.74
CA VAL A 95 -12.79 0.08 -15.10
C VAL A 95 -13.97 -0.14 -16.05
N PHE A 96 -13.80 -0.96 -17.07
CA PHE A 96 -14.88 -1.27 -18.01
C PHE A 96 -15.94 -2.19 -17.40
N LEU A 97 -15.56 -3.07 -16.48
CA LEU A 97 -16.51 -3.84 -15.68
C LEU A 97 -17.37 -2.92 -14.82
N LEU A 98 -16.79 -1.90 -14.19
CA LEU A 98 -17.53 -0.88 -13.44
C LEU A 98 -18.52 -0.14 -14.35
N ALA A 99 -18.09 0.28 -15.55
CA ALA A 99 -18.99 0.93 -16.49
C ALA A 99 -20.15 0.01 -16.90
N ALA A 100 -19.88 -1.29 -17.11
CA ALA A 100 -20.90 -2.28 -17.41
C ALA A 100 -21.87 -2.47 -16.23
N THR A 101 -21.39 -2.55 -14.99
CA THR A 101 -22.25 -2.70 -13.81
C THR A 101 -23.08 -1.45 -13.54
N ASP A 102 -22.57 -0.26 -13.85
CA ASP A 102 -23.32 1.00 -13.79
C ASP A 102 -24.50 1.00 -14.79
N ILE A 103 -24.28 0.53 -16.02
CA ILE A 103 -25.34 0.41 -17.04
C ILE A 103 -26.39 -0.62 -16.63
N LEU A 104 -25.96 -1.73 -16.02
CA LEU A 104 -26.84 -2.75 -15.44
C LEU A 104 -27.53 -2.28 -14.15
N GLN A 105 -27.21 -1.08 -13.65
CA GLN A 105 -27.74 -0.52 -12.40
C GLN A 105 -27.46 -1.39 -11.16
N LEU A 106 -26.36 -2.14 -11.17
CA LEU A 106 -25.93 -2.98 -10.05
C LEU A 106 -25.17 -2.14 -9.01
N GLN A 107 -25.92 -1.33 -8.25
CA GLN A 107 -25.36 -0.29 -7.37
C GLN A 107 -24.30 -0.82 -6.39
N ASP A 108 -24.60 -1.90 -5.66
CA ASP A 108 -23.68 -2.47 -4.67
C ASP A 108 -22.38 -2.98 -5.32
N VAL A 109 -22.49 -3.59 -6.50
CA VAL A 109 -21.34 -4.09 -7.27
C VAL A 109 -20.50 -2.93 -7.77
N SER A 110 -21.14 -1.88 -8.30
CA SER A 110 -20.45 -0.66 -8.74
C SER A 110 -19.74 0.05 -7.60
N ILE A 111 -20.36 0.14 -6.41
CA ILE A 111 -19.72 0.72 -5.21
C ILE A 111 -18.49 -0.10 -4.81
N PHE A 112 -18.60 -1.43 -4.81
CA PHE A 112 -17.47 -2.31 -4.52
C PHE A 112 -16.34 -2.13 -5.54
N LEU A 113 -16.64 -2.15 -6.84
CA LEU A 113 -15.63 -1.98 -7.90
C LEU A 113 -14.96 -0.60 -7.83
N ARG A 114 -15.72 0.47 -7.54
CA ARG A 114 -15.16 1.81 -7.29
C ARG A 114 -14.19 1.79 -6.10
N SER A 115 -14.55 1.11 -5.01
CA SER A 115 -13.67 0.95 -3.85
C SER A 115 -12.37 0.23 -4.22
N VAL A 116 -12.45 -0.88 -4.95
CA VAL A 116 -11.27 -1.63 -5.44
C VAL A 116 -10.39 -0.74 -6.33
N LEU A 117 -10.96 -0.01 -7.29
CA LEU A 117 -10.21 0.89 -8.16
C LEU A 117 -9.56 2.05 -7.39
N SER A 118 -10.25 2.59 -6.38
CA SER A 118 -9.72 3.65 -5.52
C SER A 118 -8.60 3.18 -4.58
N TYR A 119 -8.53 1.88 -4.31
CA TYR A 119 -7.48 1.27 -3.48
C TYR A 119 -6.15 1.11 -4.23
N ILE A 120 -6.19 1.02 -5.57
CA ILE A 120 -5.01 0.78 -6.40
C ILE A 120 -3.92 1.86 -6.23
N PRO A 121 -4.23 3.17 -6.23
CA PRO A 121 -3.25 4.21 -5.91
C PRO A 121 -2.53 3.97 -4.59
N ASN A 122 -3.24 3.53 -3.54
CA ASN A 122 -2.64 3.24 -2.24
C ASN A 122 -1.66 2.06 -2.30
N VAL A 123 -1.98 1.02 -3.07
CA VAL A 123 -1.06 -0.11 -3.31
C VAL A 123 0.22 0.37 -3.98
N ILE A 124 0.11 1.24 -5.00
CA ILE A 124 1.28 1.81 -5.69
C ILE A 124 2.15 2.61 -4.71
N VAL A 125 1.54 3.49 -3.90
CA VAL A 125 2.27 4.27 -2.89
C VAL A 125 2.94 3.36 -1.86
N ALA A 126 2.26 2.31 -1.39
CA ALA A 126 2.83 1.36 -0.44
C ALA A 126 4.07 0.64 -0.99
N VAL A 127 4.02 0.19 -2.25
CA VAL A 127 5.17 -0.41 -2.93
C VAL A 127 6.31 0.59 -3.07
N LEU A 128 6.02 1.83 -3.46
CA LEU A 128 7.04 2.89 -3.57
C LEU A 128 7.71 3.18 -2.22
N VAL A 129 6.94 3.30 -1.14
CA VAL A 129 7.45 3.49 0.22
C VAL A 129 8.38 2.34 0.62
N LEU A 130 8.01 1.08 0.35
CA LEU A 130 8.88 -0.07 0.61
C LEU A 130 10.18 -0.03 -0.18
N LEU A 131 10.11 0.27 -1.49
CA LEU A 131 11.29 0.38 -2.34
C LEU A 131 12.26 1.46 -1.83
N VAL A 132 11.73 2.63 -1.48
CA VAL A 132 12.50 3.73 -0.89
C VAL A 132 13.10 3.30 0.45
N ALA A 133 12.34 2.66 1.33
CA ALA A 133 12.84 2.19 2.62
C ALA A 133 13.98 1.17 2.47
N ILE A 134 13.85 0.22 1.54
CA ILE A 134 14.89 -0.78 1.26
C ILE A 134 16.18 -0.10 0.76
N TRP A 135 16.05 0.78 -0.23
CA TRP A 135 17.18 1.54 -0.78
C TRP A 135 17.85 2.39 0.31
N PHE A 136 17.05 3.18 1.02
CA PHE A 136 17.52 4.09 2.07
C PHE A 136 18.17 3.33 3.23
N SER A 137 17.64 2.17 3.63
CA SER A 137 18.23 1.31 4.67
C SER A 137 19.64 0.84 4.32
N THR A 138 19.89 0.59 3.03
CA THR A 138 21.19 0.11 2.54
C THR A 138 22.21 1.25 2.51
N VAL A 139 21.79 2.45 2.09
CA VAL A 139 22.63 3.65 2.09
C VAL A 139 23.03 4.01 3.52
N LEU A 140 22.07 4.14 4.43
CA LEU A 140 22.32 4.49 5.83
C LEU A 140 23.16 3.45 6.56
N LYS A 141 22.94 2.16 6.32
CA LYS A 141 23.80 1.09 6.87
C LYS A 141 25.26 1.31 6.49
N LYS A 142 25.54 1.63 5.22
CA LYS A 142 26.92 1.86 4.73
C LYS A 142 27.55 3.09 5.37
N ILE A 143 26.79 4.18 5.47
CA ILE A 143 27.25 5.42 6.11
C ILE A 143 27.64 5.13 7.56
N ILE A 144 26.75 4.53 8.34
CA ILE A 144 27.01 4.22 9.75
C ILE A 144 28.17 3.24 9.92
N MET A 145 28.24 2.21 9.07
CA MET A 145 29.34 1.25 9.11
C MET A 145 30.69 1.94 8.85
N ALA A 146 30.76 2.88 7.90
CA ALA A 146 31.98 3.64 7.62
C ALA A 146 32.33 4.59 8.78
N SER A 147 31.35 5.35 9.29
CA SER A 147 31.55 6.33 10.35
C SER A 147 31.96 5.70 11.69
N VAL A 148 31.33 4.59 12.10
CA VAL A 148 31.60 3.95 13.40
C VAL A 148 32.84 3.04 13.34
N SER A 149 33.16 2.48 12.17
CA SER A 149 34.41 1.70 12.03
C SER A 149 35.64 2.61 12.06
N ALA A 150 35.52 3.87 11.63
CA ALA A 150 36.59 4.86 11.71
C ALA A 150 37.01 5.22 13.15
N THR A 151 36.17 4.93 14.15
CA THR A 151 36.43 5.24 15.57
C THR A 151 36.92 4.04 16.39
N ASN A 152 37.30 2.92 15.76
CA ASN A 152 37.78 1.69 16.44
C ASN A 152 36.76 1.03 17.39
N ILE A 153 35.48 1.37 17.28
CA ILE A 153 34.41 0.81 18.11
C ILE A 153 33.95 -0.53 17.53
N LYS A 154 34.11 -1.64 18.30
CA LYS A 154 33.69 -3.01 17.92
C LYS A 154 32.18 -3.16 17.66
N ALA A 155 31.38 -2.14 17.98
CA ALA A 155 29.92 -2.12 17.82
C ALA A 155 29.43 -1.64 16.44
N ALA A 156 30.31 -1.26 15.50
CA ALA A 156 29.92 -0.74 14.18
C ALA A 156 28.95 -1.69 13.43
N ALA A 157 29.24 -2.99 13.45
CA ALA A 157 28.39 -4.00 12.82
C ALA A 157 27.00 -4.06 13.46
N PHE A 158 26.93 -4.05 14.79
CA PHE A 158 25.68 -4.10 15.54
C PHE A 158 24.81 -2.85 15.30
N LEU A 159 25.42 -1.66 15.40
CA LEU A 159 24.70 -0.39 15.21
C LEU A 159 24.15 -0.27 13.78
N SER A 160 24.97 -0.61 12.79
CA SER A 160 24.55 -0.60 11.38
C SER A 160 23.43 -1.61 11.09
N ALA A 161 23.40 -2.75 11.79
CA ALA A 161 22.34 -3.74 11.68
C ALA A 161 21.03 -3.22 12.29
N ILE A 162 21.07 -2.61 13.49
CA ILE A 162 19.90 -1.99 14.12
C ILE A 162 19.31 -0.92 13.20
N THR A 163 20.12 -0.02 12.64
CA THR A 163 19.61 1.03 11.75
C THR A 163 18.91 0.44 10.53
N ARG A 164 19.51 -0.58 9.89
CA ARG A 164 18.87 -1.23 8.74
C ARG A 164 17.51 -1.81 9.11
N TRP A 165 17.45 -2.56 10.22
CA TRP A 165 16.20 -3.17 10.67
C TRP A 165 15.16 -2.14 11.09
N ALA A 166 15.55 -1.08 11.76
CA ALA A 166 14.65 0.01 12.12
C ALA A 166 13.99 0.60 10.86
N ILE A 167 14.78 0.99 9.86
CA ILE A 167 14.24 1.59 8.61
C ILE A 167 13.31 0.62 7.88
N LEU A 168 13.67 -0.66 7.81
CA LEU A 168 12.83 -1.66 7.15
C LEU A 168 11.52 -1.90 7.89
N ILE A 169 11.54 -1.97 9.22
CA ILE A 169 10.33 -2.15 10.05
C ILE A 169 9.42 -0.92 9.94
N PHE A 170 9.98 0.28 10.07
CA PHE A 170 9.20 1.52 9.93
C PHE A 170 8.67 1.72 8.51
N GLY A 171 9.47 1.39 7.49
CA GLY A 171 9.02 1.40 6.10
C GLY A 171 7.90 0.40 5.84
N LEU A 172 7.98 -0.80 6.43
CA LEU A 172 6.92 -1.79 6.37
C LEU A 172 5.65 -1.27 7.05
N PHE A 173 5.75 -0.68 8.23
CA PHE A 173 4.60 -0.10 8.92
C PHE A 173 3.96 1.04 8.12
N ALA A 174 4.76 1.93 7.55
CA ALA A 174 4.26 3.00 6.68
C ALA A 174 3.52 2.44 5.46
N ALA A 175 4.05 1.38 4.84
CA ALA A 175 3.38 0.71 3.73
C ALA A 175 2.07 0.03 4.16
N LEU A 176 2.05 -0.64 5.31
CA LEU A 176 0.84 -1.27 5.85
C LEU A 176 -0.24 -0.24 6.21
N ILE A 177 0.15 0.93 6.74
CA ILE A 177 -0.75 2.06 6.98
C ILE A 177 -1.33 2.56 5.67
N GLN A 178 -0.51 2.71 4.63
CA GLN A 178 -0.98 3.10 3.30
C GLN A 178 -1.97 2.08 2.71
N LEU A 179 -1.74 0.79 2.95
CA LEU A 179 -2.66 -0.28 2.56
C LEU A 179 -3.93 -0.32 3.43
N GLY A 180 -4.07 0.52 4.44
CA GLY A 180 -5.23 0.53 5.34
C GLY A 180 -5.31 -0.68 6.27
N VAL A 181 -4.20 -1.40 6.46
CA VAL A 181 -4.16 -2.59 7.32
C VAL A 181 -4.09 -2.15 8.78
N ALA A 182 -5.25 -2.09 9.43
CA ALA A 182 -5.42 -1.74 10.83
C ALA A 182 -4.51 -0.56 11.29
N PRO A 183 -4.61 0.62 10.65
CA PRO A 183 -3.67 1.72 10.86
C PRO A 183 -3.67 2.19 12.32
N ALA A 184 -4.81 2.14 13.00
CA ALA A 184 -4.92 2.44 14.42
C ALA A 184 -4.07 1.50 15.28
N LEU A 185 -4.11 0.18 15.02
CA LEU A 185 -3.30 -0.79 15.77
C LEU A 185 -1.80 -0.56 15.53
N LEU A 186 -1.40 -0.33 14.28
CA LEU A 186 -0.02 -0.04 13.94
C LEU A 186 0.47 1.27 14.59
N GLN A 187 -0.34 2.32 14.55
CA GLN A 187 -0.04 3.59 15.19
C GLN A 187 0.07 3.43 16.71
N THR A 188 -0.85 2.72 17.35
CA THR A 188 -0.79 2.44 18.80
C THR A 188 0.47 1.68 19.17
N ILE A 189 0.88 0.66 18.39
CA ILE A 189 2.13 -0.07 18.64
C ILE A 189 3.34 0.86 18.53
N VAL A 190 3.41 1.69 17.49
CA VAL A 190 4.51 2.64 17.27
C VAL A 190 4.56 3.70 18.37
N THR A 191 3.43 4.35 18.67
CA THR A 191 3.32 5.34 19.74
C THR A 191 3.63 4.73 21.09
N GLY A 192 3.15 3.51 21.37
CA GLY A 192 3.44 2.79 22.61
C GLY A 192 4.92 2.47 22.77
N LEU A 193 5.59 2.04 21.70
CA LEU A 193 7.03 1.81 21.71
C LEU A 193 7.81 3.11 21.95
N ILE A 194 7.46 4.19 21.26
CA ILE A 194 8.10 5.50 21.43
C ILE A 194 7.87 6.02 22.86
N ALA A 195 6.66 5.89 23.39
CA ALA A 195 6.32 6.28 24.75
C ALA A 195 7.12 5.46 25.78
N MET A 196 7.24 4.14 25.58
CA MET A 196 8.07 3.28 26.42
C MET A 196 9.53 3.76 26.44
N LEU A 197 10.11 4.02 25.27
CA LEU A 197 11.50 4.50 25.16
C LEU A 197 11.67 5.90 25.78
N ALA A 198 10.70 6.79 25.59
CA ALA A 198 10.71 8.13 26.17
C ALA A 198 10.64 8.07 27.71
N ILE A 199 9.78 7.22 28.27
CA ILE A 199 9.67 7.02 29.71
C ILE A 199 10.93 6.36 30.28
N ALA A 200 11.40 5.28 29.66
CA ALA A 200 12.60 4.58 30.11
C ALA A 200 13.84 5.48 30.06
N GLY A 201 14.03 6.21 28.96
CA GLY A 201 15.11 7.18 28.80
C GLY A 201 14.97 8.32 29.81
N GLY A 202 13.78 8.92 29.92
CA GLY A 202 13.51 10.01 30.86
C GLY A 202 13.78 9.62 32.31
N LEU A 203 13.40 8.41 32.73
CA LEU A 203 13.70 7.88 34.05
C LEU A 203 15.20 7.60 34.23
N ALA A 204 15.86 7.01 33.24
CA ALA A 204 17.29 6.72 33.32
C ALA A 204 18.13 8.00 33.47
N PHE A 205 17.84 9.04 32.69
CA PHE A 205 18.50 10.34 32.80
C PHE A 205 18.08 11.12 34.05
N GLY A 206 16.80 11.08 34.42
CA GLY A 206 16.29 11.78 35.60
C GLY A 206 16.86 11.23 36.90
N LEU A 207 16.88 9.90 37.06
CA LEU A 207 17.46 9.24 38.22
C LEU A 207 18.99 9.33 38.22
N GLY A 208 19.64 9.14 37.07
CA GLY A 208 21.10 9.20 36.95
C GLY A 208 21.68 10.62 37.06
N GLY A 209 20.93 11.65 36.69
CA GLY A 209 21.35 13.06 36.76
C GLY A 209 21.00 13.78 38.06
N LYS A 210 20.27 13.12 38.97
CA LYS A 210 19.75 13.70 40.23
C LYS A 210 20.84 14.34 41.07
N ASP A 211 21.96 13.64 41.27
CA ASP A 211 23.05 14.13 42.12
C ASP A 211 23.75 15.35 41.50
N LEU A 212 23.90 15.36 40.18
CA LEU A 212 24.52 16.45 39.44
C LEU A 212 23.63 17.70 39.50
N ALA A 213 22.32 17.55 39.29
CA ALA A 213 21.34 18.62 39.47
C ALA A 213 21.34 19.19 40.90
N THR A 214 21.43 18.31 41.92
CA THR A 214 21.51 18.71 43.33
C THR A 214 22.75 19.57 43.60
N SER A 215 23.89 19.21 43.02
CA SER A 215 25.14 19.96 43.17
C SER A 215 25.05 21.38 42.57
N TYR A 216 24.48 21.52 41.37
CA TYR A 216 24.30 22.83 40.73
C TYR A 216 23.33 23.75 41.48
N LEU A 217 22.21 23.21 41.94
CA LEU A 217 21.23 23.96 42.75
C LEU A 217 21.86 24.46 44.05
N ASN A 218 22.70 23.64 44.70
CA ASN A 218 23.39 24.03 45.91
C ASN A 218 24.44 25.14 45.68
N LYS A 219 25.11 25.15 44.52
CA LYS A 219 26.04 26.24 44.15
C LYS A 219 25.31 27.56 43.90
N LEU A 220 24.24 27.52 43.10
CA LEU A 220 23.40 28.70 42.85
C LEU A 220 22.81 29.26 44.15
N ARG A 221 22.37 28.39 45.06
CA ARG A 221 21.85 28.81 46.37
C ARG A 221 22.90 29.53 47.22
N LYS A 222 24.19 29.16 47.09
CA LYS A 222 25.28 29.87 47.78
C LYS A 222 25.53 31.24 47.16
N GLU A 223 25.61 31.34 45.84
CA GLU A 223 25.86 32.62 45.14
C GLU A 223 24.74 33.65 45.30
N ILE A 224 23.50 33.23 45.54
CA ILE A 224 22.36 34.14 45.78
C ILE A 224 22.31 34.63 47.25
N ASN A 225 22.91 33.88 48.17
CA ASN A 225 22.87 34.18 49.61
C ASN A 225 24.12 34.94 50.10
N ASP A 226 25.13 35.13 49.24
CA ASP A 226 26.28 36.02 49.43
C ASP A 226 26.01 37.37 48.74
#